data_AF-D3SL23-F1
#
_entry.id   AF-D3SL23-F1
#
_cell.length_a   1.000
_cell.length_b   1.000
_cell.length_c   1.000
_cell.angle_alpha   90.00
_cell.angle_beta   90.00
_cell.angle_gamma   90.00
#
_symmetry.space_group_name_H-M   'P 1'
#
loop_
_entity.id
_entity.type
_entity.pdbx_description
1 polymer ?
#
loop_
_entity_poly.entity_id
_entity_poly.type
_entity_poly.pdbx_seq_one_letter_code
_entity_poly.pdbx_strand_id
1 'polypeptide(L)' 'MKGYRGVFSKMGENLLERYVEDLLKELQEKPNDVDLMMKLGVAYVRLKKIEEARNIYKKLKELDPHKAKELLDMIYEL' A
#
# COMPACT_ATOMS: atom_id res chain seq x y z
N MET A 1 1.19 -18.99 -20.71
CA MET A 1 2.29 -18.13 -20.20
C MET A 1 2.85 -18.74 -18.92
N LYS A 2 4.06 -19.31 -18.96
CA LYS A 2 4.76 -19.76 -17.75
C LYS A 2 5.19 -18.52 -16.98
N GLY A 3 4.49 -18.20 -15.90
CA GLY A 3 4.75 -17.02 -15.10
C GLY A 3 6.19 -17.04 -14.59
N TYR A 4 6.89 -15.92 -14.77
CA TYR A 4 8.16 -15.60 -14.11
C TYR A 4 7.93 -15.40 -12.60
N ARG A 5 7.26 -16.33 -11.91
CA ARG A 5 7.27 -16.43 -10.44
C ARG A 5 8.59 -17.07 -9.98
N GLY A 6 9.70 -16.59 -10.53
CA GLY A 6 11.05 -16.94 -10.11
C GLY A 6 11.51 -16.05 -8.95
N VAL A 7 12.75 -16.24 -8.52
CA VAL A 7 13.43 -15.48 -7.46
C VAL A 7 13.22 -13.95 -7.57
N PHE A 8 13.08 -13.42 -8.78
CA PHE A 8 12.78 -12.01 -9.05
C PHE A 8 11.44 -11.52 -8.48
N SER A 9 10.38 -12.34 -8.46
CA SER A 9 9.09 -12.00 -7.81
C SER A 9 9.28 -11.87 -6.30
N LYS A 10 10.00 -12.82 -5.70
CA LYS A 10 10.28 -12.85 -4.26
C LYS A 10 11.20 -11.72 -3.81
N MET A 11 12.17 -11.33 -4.65
CA MET A 11 13.01 -10.15 -4.41
C MET A 11 12.19 -8.86 -4.46
N GLY A 12 11.27 -8.73 -5.43
CA GLY A 12 10.34 -7.61 -5.51
C GLY A 12 9.41 -7.51 -4.29
N GLU A 13 8.88 -8.64 -3.83
CA GLU A 13 8.07 -8.72 -2.61
C GLU A 13 8.87 -8.27 -1.38
N ASN A 14 10.11 -8.73 -1.23
CA ASN A 14 10.96 -8.33 -0.10
C ASN A 14 11.27 -6.82 -0.11
N LEU A 15 11.52 -6.25 -1.29
CA LEU A 15 11.71 -4.80 -1.43
C LEU A 15 10.45 -4.02 -1.05
N LEU A 16 9.26 -4.52 -1.42
CA LEU A 16 7.99 -3.90 -1.03
C LEU A 16 7.73 -4.01 0.49
N GLU A 17 8.07 -5.12 1.12
CA GLU A 17 7.95 -5.28 2.58
C GLU A 17 8.87 -4.29 3.32
N ARG A 18 10.13 -4.15 2.89
CA ARG A 18 11.04 -3.15 3.46
C ARG A 18 10.51 -1.73 3.25
N TYR A 19 9.95 -1.44 2.08
CA TYR A 19 9.35 -0.14 1.80
C TYR A 19 8.14 0.15 2.70
N VAL A 20 7.32 -0.86 2.99
CA VAL A 20 6.23 -0.76 3.98
C VAL A 20 6.79 -0.41 5.37
N GLU A 21 7.86 -1.07 5.82
CA GLU A 21 8.49 -0.76 7.10
C GLU A 21 9.00 0.67 7.19
N ASP A 22 9.64 1.16 6.13
CA ASP A 22 10.16 2.53 6.08
C ASP A 22 9.01 3.56 6.11
N LEU A 23 7.93 3.32 5.35
CA LEU A 23 6.74 4.17 5.38
C LEU A 23 6.06 4.17 6.76
N LEU A 24 6.00 3.03 7.44
CA LEU A 24 5.42 2.93 8.78
C LEU A 24 6.21 3.76 9.80
N LYS A 25 7.55 3.78 9.69
CA LYS A 25 8.40 4.64 10.54
C LYS A 25 8.16 6.12 10.24
N GLU A 26 8.10 6.52 8.97
CA GLU A 26 7.82 7.91 8.61
C GLU A 26 6.44 8.38 9.10
N LEU A 27 5.44 7.49 9.05
CA LEU A 27 4.10 7.76 9.57
C LEU A 27 4.06 7.85 11.11
N GLN A 28 5.05 7.36 11.85
CA GLN A 28 5.11 7.61 13.30
C GLN A 28 5.37 9.09 13.59
N GLU A 29 6.21 9.74 12.77
CA GLU A 29 6.52 11.17 12.87
C GLU A 29 5.43 12.04 12.23
N LYS A 30 4.76 11.52 11.19
CA LYS A 30 3.74 12.25 10.42
C LYS A 30 2.45 11.41 10.28
N PRO A 31 1.69 11.21 11.36
CA PRO A 31 0.60 10.23 11.40
C PRO A 31 -0.58 10.51 10.46
N ASN A 32 -0.70 11.74 9.95
CA ASN A 32 -1.77 12.17 9.05
C ASN A 32 -1.26 12.58 7.66
N ASP A 33 -0.04 12.21 7.30
CA ASP A 33 0.50 12.49 5.98
C ASP A 33 -0.20 11.63 4.92
N VAL A 34 -1.09 12.29 4.16
CA VAL A 34 -1.95 11.66 3.15
C VAL A 34 -1.12 10.99 2.04
N ASP A 35 0.01 11.56 1.65
CA ASP A 35 0.86 11.01 0.60
C ASP A 35 1.59 9.75 1.08
N LEU A 36 2.07 9.75 2.34
CA LEU A 36 2.65 8.56 2.95
C LEU A 36 1.61 7.45 3.14
N MET A 37 0.39 7.79 3.57
CA MET A 37 -0.71 6.83 3.64
C MET A 37 -1.04 6.23 2.26
N MET A 38 -1.11 7.05 1.21
CA MET A 38 -1.34 6.54 -0.15
C MET A 38 -0.25 5.58 -0.61
N LYS A 39 1.02 5.94 -0.42
CA LYS A 39 2.15 5.06 -0.74
C LYS A 39 2.06 3.73 0.00
N LEU A 40 1.68 3.77 1.28
CA LEU A 40 1.52 2.57 2.11
C LEU A 40 0.36 1.69 1.62
N GLY A 41 -0.78 2.30 1.30
CA GLY A 41 -1.94 1.60 0.72
C GLY A 41 -1.58 0.90 -0.60
N VAL A 42 -0.91 1.59 -1.52
CA VAL A 42 -0.46 1.02 -2.80
C VAL A 42 0.52 -0.12 -2.59
N ALA A 43 1.46 0.01 -1.65
CA ALA A 43 2.39 -1.07 -1.33
C ALA A 43 1.67 -2.31 -0.81
N TYR A 44 0.68 -2.15 0.07
CA TYR A 44 -0.15 -3.25 0.55
C TYR A 44 -0.97 -3.91 -0.57
N VAL A 45 -1.56 -3.13 -1.48
CA VAL A 45 -2.24 -3.66 -2.69
C VAL A 45 -1.29 -4.53 -3.49
N ARG A 46 -0.07 -4.06 -3.80
CA ARG A 46 0.93 -4.84 -4.55
C ARG A 46 1.39 -6.11 -3.85
N LEU A 47 1.44 -6.10 -2.52
CA LEU A 47 1.74 -7.26 -1.68
C LEU A 47 0.53 -8.19 -1.48
N LYS A 48 -0.64 -7.87 -2.06
CA LYS A 48 -1.92 -8.57 -1.86
C LYS A 48 -2.40 -8.59 -0.40
N LYS A 49 -1.92 -7.62 0.40
CA LYS A 49 -2.34 -7.34 1.78
C LYS A 49 -3.59 -6.45 1.77
N ILE A 50 -4.69 -7.00 1.27
CA ILE A 50 -5.90 -6.23 0.94
C ILE A 50 -6.58 -5.67 2.20
N GLU A 51 -6.56 -6.40 3.31
CA GLU A 51 -7.17 -5.94 4.55
C GLU A 51 -6.42 -4.73 5.13
N GLU A 52 -5.08 -4.74 5.07
CA GLU A 52 -4.24 -3.62 5.45
C GLU A 52 -4.49 -2.40 4.53
N ALA A 53 -4.58 -2.62 3.22
CA ALA A 53 -4.94 -1.56 2.27
C ALA A 53 -6.33 -0.95 2.58
N ARG A 54 -7.33 -1.78 2.93
CA ARG A 54 -8.66 -1.31 3.35
C ARG A 54 -8.62 -0.48 4.64
N ASN A 55 -7.71 -0.81 5.56
CA ASN A 55 -7.53 -0.02 6.77
C ASN A 55 -6.91 1.35 6.45
N ILE A 56 -5.99 1.42 5.49
CA ILE A 56 -5.48 2.70 4.98
C ILE A 56 -6.60 3.51 4.29
N TYR A 57 -7.42 2.86 3.45
CA TYR A 57 -8.58 3.50 2.83
C TYR A 57 -9.50 4.16 3.87
N LYS A 58 -9.82 3.46 4.97
CA LYS A 58 -10.67 4.02 6.04
C LYS A 58 -10.08 5.28 6.65
N LYS A 59 -8.75 5.34 6.84
CA LYS A 59 -8.06 6.52 7.35
C LYS A 59 -8.06 7.66 6.33
N LEU A 60 -7.73 7.35 5.07
CA LEU A 60 -7.74 8.32 3.99
C LEU A 60 -9.13 8.91 3.75
N LYS A 61 -10.20 8.12 3.91
CA LYS A 61 -11.57 8.60 3.72
C LYS A 61 -11.91 9.81 4.61
N GLU A 62 -11.32 9.88 5.79
CA GLU A 62 -11.52 10.99 6.74
C GLU A 62 -10.61 12.19 6.43
N LEU A 63 -9.44 11.97 5.81
CA LEU A 63 -8.43 13.01 5.57
C LEU A 63 -8.49 13.59 4.15
N ASP A 64 -8.58 12.71 3.16
CA ASP A 64 -8.65 13.02 1.74
C ASP A 64 -9.52 11.95 1.01
N PRO A 65 -10.83 12.23 0.83
CA PRO A 65 -11.73 11.33 0.15
C PRO A 65 -11.37 11.04 -1.31
N HIS A 66 -10.66 11.96 -1.99
CA HIS A 66 -10.23 11.75 -3.38
C HIS A 66 -9.15 10.68 -3.44
N LYS A 67 -8.13 10.80 -2.59
CA LYS A 67 -7.08 9.78 -2.43
C LYS A 67 -7.65 8.45 -1.93
N ALA A 68 -8.62 8.49 -1.02
CA ALA A 68 -9.32 7.28 -0.58
C ALA A 68 -9.99 6.55 -1.75
N LYS A 69 -10.69 7.29 -2.64
CA LYS A 69 -11.30 6.71 -3.83
C LYS A 69 -10.25 6.09 -4.76
N GLU A 70 -9.16 6.80 -5.03
CA GLU A 70 -8.05 6.31 -5.85
C GLU A 70 -7.50 4.97 -5.31
N LEU A 71 -7.28 4.87 -3.99
CA LEU A 71 -6.84 3.62 -3.36
C LEU A 71 -7.92 2.52 -3.41
N LEU A 72 -9.19 2.87 -3.26
CA LEU A 72 -10.31 1.93 -3.32
C LEU A 72 -10.42 1.28 -4.70
N ASP A 73 -10.27 2.09 -5.77
CA ASP A 73 -10.28 1.60 -7.14
C ASP A 73 -9.16 0.55 -7.34
N MET A 74 -7.94 0.84 -6.85
CA MET A 74 -6.82 -0.11 -6.90
C MET A 74 -7.05 -1.40 -6.10
N ILE A 75 -7.77 -1.34 -4.97
CA ILE A 75 -8.10 -2.52 -4.16
C ILE A 75 -9.00 -3.49 -4.93
N TYR A 76 -9.90 -2.98 -5.77
CA TYR A 76 -10.88 -3.79 -6.51
C TYR A 76 -10.44 -4.13 -7.95
N GLU A 77 -9.34 -3.57 -8.44
CA GLU A 77 -8.75 -3.88 -9.77
C GLU A 77 -7.81 -5.11 -9.78
N LEU A 78 -7.59 -5.78 -8.64
CA LEU A 78 -6.68 -6.93 -8.49
C LEU A 78 -7.29 -8.31 -8.73
#